data_AF-B6FYB7-F1
#
_entry.id   AF-B6FYB7-F1
#
_cell.length_a   1.000
_cell.length_b   1.000
_cell.length_c   1.000
_cell.angle_alpha   90.00
_cell.angle_beta   90.00
_cell.angle_gamma   90.00
#
_symmetry.space_group_name_H-M   'P 1'
#
loop_
_entity.id
_entity.type
_entity.pdbx_description
1 polymer ?
#
loop_
_entity_poly.entity_id
_entity_poly.type
_entity_poly.pdbx_seq_one_letter_code
_entity_poly.pdbx_strand_id
1 'polypeptide(L)'
;LQTPLLNLGDTLGAMVIAYIFLHIFWFFGVNGGSVVGAVFNPILQTLSAGNVAGEHHIICQQFQDLFATFGGAGSTLSLVIAMLLFCKSKRIKNLGKMSLVPGIFGINEPILFGLPIVLNPAMLVPFILVPTINIVISYFAMAMNFVPICSGVNIPWTTPLVISGFLATNWAGALLQAALLVLGVFIYMPFIKILDKQYLQEEMSNVEEDDEDISLDDLSFDDL
;
A
#
# COMPACT_ATOMS: atom_id res chain seq x y z
N LEU A 1 -20.21 -0.15 27.01
CA LEU A 1 -18.87 -0.29 26.39
C LEU A 1 -18.75 0.41 25.03
N GLN A 2 -19.83 0.51 24.25
CA GLN A 2 -19.79 1.04 22.88
C GLN A 2 -19.38 2.52 22.79
N THR A 3 -19.97 3.41 23.60
CA THR A 3 -19.70 4.87 23.55
C THR A 3 -18.24 5.28 23.84
N PRO A 4 -17.57 4.79 24.91
CA PRO A 4 -16.16 5.15 25.14
C PRO A 4 -15.21 4.55 24.09
N LEU A 5 -15.52 3.38 23.53
CA LEU A 5 -14.72 2.76 22.47
C LEU A 5 -14.88 3.51 21.12
N LEU A 6 -16.08 4.00 20.83
CA LEU A 6 -16.36 4.86 19.68
C LEU A 6 -15.58 6.16 19.74
N ASN A 7 -15.63 6.86 20.88
CA ASN A 7 -14.91 8.12 21.06
C ASN A 7 -13.38 7.94 20.96
N LEU A 8 -12.85 6.78 21.36
CA LEU A 8 -11.43 6.49 21.20
C LEU A 8 -11.09 6.17 19.73
N GLY A 9 -11.93 5.39 19.05
CA GLY A 9 -11.74 5.01 17.65
C GLY A 9 -11.84 6.17 16.66
N ASP A 10 -12.61 7.21 17.00
CA ASP A 10 -12.72 8.46 16.24
C ASP A 10 -11.53 9.43 16.47
N THR A 11 -10.35 8.90 16.81
CA THR A 11 -9.14 9.71 16.99
C THR A 11 -8.05 9.33 16.01
N LEU A 12 -7.33 10.35 15.52
CA LEU A 12 -6.17 10.16 14.64
C LEU A 12 -5.15 9.19 15.26
N GLY A 13 -4.90 9.32 16.57
CA GLY A 13 -3.96 8.47 17.29
C GLY A 13 -4.39 7.00 17.30
N ALA A 14 -5.67 6.71 17.57
CA ALA A 14 -6.17 5.34 17.55
C ALA A 14 -6.05 4.72 16.15
N MET A 15 -6.38 5.47 15.10
CA MET A 15 -6.24 4.98 13.73
C MET A 15 -4.79 4.73 13.35
N VAL A 16 -3.87 5.65 13.64
CA VAL A 16 -2.43 5.46 13.36
C VAL A 16 -1.90 4.22 14.09
N ILE A 17 -2.20 4.06 15.37
CA ILE A 17 -1.76 2.89 16.15
C ILE A 17 -2.31 1.60 15.56
N ALA A 18 -3.62 1.54 15.29
CA ALA A 18 -4.27 0.36 14.71
C ALA A 18 -3.62 -0.03 13.37
N TYR A 19 -3.30 0.97 12.54
CA TYR A 19 -2.69 0.75 11.23
C TYR A 19 -1.21 0.35 11.34
N ILE A 20 -0.45 0.86 12.30
CA ILE A 20 0.89 0.34 12.57
C ILE A 20 0.84 -1.16 12.89
N PHE A 21 -0.08 -1.60 13.76
CA PHE A 21 -0.27 -3.03 14.05
C PHE A 21 -0.72 -3.84 12.82
N LEU A 22 -1.61 -3.29 11.99
CA LEU A 22 -2.03 -3.92 10.74
C LEU A 22 -0.81 -4.27 9.86
N HIS A 23 0.10 -3.33 9.68
CA HIS A 23 1.29 -3.52 8.86
C HIS A 23 2.32 -4.45 9.53
N ILE A 24 2.42 -4.43 10.87
CA ILE A 24 3.25 -5.38 11.63
C ILE A 24 2.72 -6.81 11.48
N PHE A 25 1.41 -7.04 11.49
CA PHE A 25 0.88 -8.38 11.23
C PHE A 25 1.22 -8.86 9.83
N TRP A 26 1.08 -7.98 8.83
CA TRP A 26 1.50 -8.26 7.45
C TRP A 26 3.00 -8.54 7.33
N PHE A 27 3.84 -7.87 8.12
CA PHE A 27 5.27 -8.15 8.19
C PHE A 27 5.58 -9.60 8.62
N PHE A 28 4.75 -10.18 9.50
CA PHE A 28 4.83 -11.60 9.90
C PHE A 28 4.02 -12.54 9.00
N GLY A 29 3.45 -12.06 7.90
CA GLY A 29 2.64 -12.87 6.97
C GLY A 29 1.22 -13.16 7.45
N VAL A 30 0.77 -12.53 8.54
CA VAL A 30 -0.62 -12.61 9.01
C VAL A 30 -1.43 -11.51 8.30
N ASN A 31 -2.65 -11.84 7.86
CA ASN A 31 -3.53 -10.84 7.26
C ASN A 31 -3.95 -9.78 8.30
N GLY A 32 -3.18 -8.69 8.38
CA GLY A 32 -3.41 -7.63 9.33
C GLY A 32 -4.72 -6.88 9.12
N GLY A 33 -5.20 -6.83 7.88
CA GLY A 33 -6.49 -6.22 7.54
C GLY A 33 -7.64 -6.93 8.23
N SER A 34 -7.64 -8.26 8.18
CA SER A 34 -8.65 -9.08 8.87
C SER A 34 -8.52 -8.99 10.40
N VAL A 35 -7.29 -9.06 10.94
CA VAL A 35 -7.06 -9.04 12.39
C VAL A 35 -7.47 -7.71 13.01
N VAL A 36 -6.99 -6.59 12.46
CA VAL A 36 -7.31 -5.25 12.97
C VAL A 36 -8.76 -4.88 12.62
N GLY A 37 -9.21 -5.24 11.42
CA GLY A 37 -10.58 -4.97 10.96
C GLY A 37 -11.66 -5.62 11.81
N ALA A 38 -11.40 -6.80 12.38
CA ALA A 38 -12.34 -7.47 13.30
C ALA A 38 -12.68 -6.62 14.54
N VAL A 39 -11.78 -5.72 14.95
CA VAL A 39 -11.97 -4.83 16.10
C VAL A 39 -12.36 -3.42 15.65
N PHE A 40 -11.75 -2.92 14.57
CA PHE A 40 -11.86 -1.50 14.19
C PHE A 40 -13.02 -1.23 13.23
N ASN A 41 -13.38 -2.16 12.34
CA ASN A 41 -14.44 -1.95 11.34
C ASN A 41 -15.82 -1.67 11.97
N PRO A 42 -16.25 -2.32 13.07
CA PRO A 42 -17.53 -1.98 13.71
C PRO A 42 -17.59 -0.51 14.20
N ILE A 43 -16.45 0.03 14.65
CA ILE A 43 -16.33 1.43 15.07
C ILE A 43 -16.47 2.32 13.83
N LEU A 44 -15.65 2.07 12.79
CA LEU A 44 -15.65 2.84 11.55
C LEU A 44 -17.00 2.83 10.82
N GLN A 45 -17.71 1.70 10.82
CA GLN A 45 -19.05 1.58 10.24
C GLN A 45 -20.07 2.41 11.01
N THR A 46 -19.97 2.46 12.34
CA THR A 46 -20.83 3.31 13.17
C THR A 46 -20.58 4.79 12.84
N LEU A 47 -19.31 5.22 12.74
CA LEU A 47 -18.97 6.60 12.37
C LEU A 47 -19.43 6.96 10.95
N SER A 48 -19.33 6.02 10.01
CA SER A 48 -19.84 6.20 8.63
C SER A 48 -21.35 6.39 8.60
N ALA A 49 -22.10 5.61 9.39
CA ALA A 49 -23.54 5.77 9.53
C ALA A 49 -23.92 7.12 10.16
N GLY A 50 -23.12 7.60 11.13
CA GLY A 50 -23.25 8.96 11.68
C GLY A 50 -23.11 10.03 10.59
N ASN A 51 -22.13 9.92 9.71
CA ASN A 51 -21.94 10.87 8.61
C ASN A 51 -23.12 10.90 7.62
N VAL A 52 -23.70 9.73 7.31
CA VAL A 52 -24.93 9.66 6.49
C VAL A 52 -26.10 10.36 7.18
N ALA A 53 -26.16 10.30 8.52
CA ALA A 53 -27.16 10.96 9.33
C ALA A 53 -26.88 12.46 9.57
N GLY A 54 -25.79 13.01 9.03
CA GLY A 54 -25.42 14.43 9.14
C GLY A 54 -24.42 14.76 10.24
N GLU A 55 -23.79 13.76 10.86
CA GLU A 55 -22.62 13.98 11.72
C GLU A 55 -21.36 14.27 10.87
N HIS A 56 -20.28 14.70 11.52
CA HIS A 56 -19.07 15.19 10.86
C HIS A 56 -17.79 14.49 11.32
N HIS A 57 -17.78 13.16 11.26
CA HIS A 57 -16.61 12.35 11.60
C HIS A 57 -15.64 12.31 10.42
N ILE A 58 -14.39 12.74 10.65
CA ILE A 58 -13.33 12.60 9.65
C ILE A 58 -12.96 11.12 9.49
N ILE A 59 -12.83 10.42 10.62
CA ILE A 59 -12.50 9.01 10.65
C ILE A 59 -13.78 8.21 10.44
N CYS A 60 -13.78 7.41 9.40
CA CYS A 60 -14.89 6.54 9.02
C CYS A 60 -14.36 5.41 8.13
N GLN A 61 -15.23 4.49 7.73
CA GLN A 61 -14.85 3.34 6.91
C GLN A 61 -14.25 3.79 5.56
N GLN A 62 -14.85 4.80 4.92
CA GLN A 62 -14.38 5.29 3.63
C GLN A 62 -13.06 6.04 3.74
N PHE A 63 -12.84 6.79 4.82
CA PHE A 63 -11.54 7.42 5.09
C PHE A 63 -10.43 6.37 5.15
N GLN A 64 -10.71 5.27 5.86
CA GLN A 64 -9.80 4.16 5.99
C GLN A 64 -9.56 3.42 4.68
N ASP A 65 -10.62 2.96 4.01
CA ASP A 65 -10.50 2.13 2.82
C ASP A 65 -9.89 2.89 1.64
N LEU A 66 -10.23 4.17 1.49
CA LEU A 66 -9.96 4.92 0.27
C LEU A 66 -8.80 5.89 0.39
N PHE A 67 -8.49 6.40 1.59
CA PHE A 67 -7.40 7.36 1.78
C PHE A 67 -6.22 6.77 2.54
N ALA A 68 -6.42 5.87 3.52
CA ALA A 68 -5.32 5.34 4.32
C ALA A 68 -4.50 4.26 3.60
N THR A 69 -5.16 3.29 2.97
CA THR A 69 -4.53 2.07 2.41
C THR A 69 -5.02 1.74 1.00
N PHE A 70 -4.96 2.72 0.10
CA PHE A 70 -5.36 2.51 -1.29
C PHE A 70 -4.40 1.55 -2.00
N GLY A 71 -4.92 0.66 -2.85
CA GLY A 71 -4.06 -0.34 -3.50
C GLY A 71 -3.59 -1.45 -2.55
N GLY A 72 -4.23 -1.58 -1.39
CA GLY A 72 -3.99 -2.62 -0.38
C GLY A 72 -3.20 -2.13 0.84
N ALA A 73 -2.89 -3.05 1.74
CA ALA A 73 -1.99 -2.81 2.87
C ALA A 73 -0.65 -2.21 2.38
N GLY A 74 -0.14 -1.20 3.09
CA GLY A 74 1.06 -0.46 2.67
C GLY A 74 0.81 0.64 1.64
N SER A 75 -0.41 0.79 1.14
CA SER A 75 -0.68 1.61 -0.05
C SER A 75 0.13 1.15 -1.27
N THR A 76 0.17 -0.17 -1.48
CA THR A 76 1.08 -0.85 -2.40
C THR A 76 0.93 -0.49 -3.88
N LEU A 77 -0.16 0.15 -4.29
CA LEU A 77 -0.25 0.71 -5.65
C LEU A 77 0.85 1.73 -5.92
N SER A 78 1.23 2.54 -4.92
CA SER A 78 2.39 3.44 -4.99
C SER A 78 3.69 2.68 -5.23
N LEU A 79 3.87 1.55 -4.56
CA LEU A 79 5.03 0.69 -4.72
C LEU A 79 5.07 0.07 -6.13
N VAL A 80 3.94 -0.44 -6.62
CA VAL A 80 3.86 -1.03 -7.97
C VAL A 80 4.22 0.00 -9.04
N ILE A 81 3.71 1.23 -8.92
CA ILE A 81 4.06 2.30 -9.85
C ILE A 81 5.56 2.63 -9.74
N ALA A 82 6.11 2.69 -8.52
CA ALA A 82 7.54 2.91 -8.34
C ALA A 82 8.41 1.80 -8.99
N MET A 83 7.99 0.53 -8.86
CA MET A 83 8.63 -0.62 -9.50
C MET A 83 8.64 -0.49 -11.03
N LEU A 84 7.50 -0.09 -11.62
CA LEU A 84 7.37 0.02 -13.07
C LEU A 84 8.15 1.20 -13.65
N LEU A 85 8.24 2.31 -12.93
CA LEU A 85 8.88 3.54 -13.41
C LEU A 85 10.39 3.57 -13.17
N PHE A 86 10.87 3.04 -12.05
CA PHE A 86 12.25 3.28 -11.60
C PHE A 86 13.15 2.05 -11.53
N CYS A 87 12.59 0.84 -11.46
CA CYS A 87 13.39 -0.38 -11.35
C CYS A 87 13.81 -0.88 -12.73
N LYS A 88 14.94 -1.60 -12.79
CA LYS A 88 15.51 -2.15 -14.01
C LYS A 88 15.53 -3.68 -14.04
N SER A 89 15.59 -4.36 -12.89
CA SER A 89 15.61 -5.82 -12.82
C SER A 89 14.40 -6.44 -13.52
N LYS A 90 14.63 -7.56 -14.21
CA LYS A 90 13.56 -8.29 -14.88
C LYS A 90 12.57 -8.80 -13.84
N ARG A 91 13.06 -9.28 -12.69
CA ARG A 91 12.25 -9.77 -11.57
C ARG A 91 11.25 -8.72 -11.08
N ILE A 92 11.70 -7.52 -10.71
CA ILE A 92 10.80 -6.47 -10.19
C ILE A 92 9.86 -5.96 -11.27
N LYS A 93 10.33 -5.75 -12.51
CA LYS A 93 9.48 -5.27 -13.59
C LYS A 93 8.36 -6.26 -13.92
N ASN A 94 8.66 -7.55 -14.00
CA ASN A 94 7.66 -8.57 -14.31
C ASN A 94 6.62 -8.66 -13.19
N LEU A 95 7.08 -8.66 -11.94
CA LEU A 95 6.18 -8.65 -10.80
C LEU A 95 5.29 -7.40 -10.76
N GLY A 96 5.84 -6.22 -11.03
CA GLY A 96 5.10 -4.97 -11.10
C GLY A 96 4.01 -5.00 -12.19
N LYS A 97 4.31 -5.57 -13.36
CA LYS A 97 3.32 -5.71 -14.46
C LYS A 97 2.19 -6.65 -14.08
N MET A 98 2.51 -7.80 -13.48
CA MET A 98 1.52 -8.78 -13.04
C MET A 98 0.64 -8.24 -11.89
N SER A 99 1.20 -7.34 -11.08
CA SER A 99 0.53 -6.81 -9.90
C SER A 99 -0.22 -5.49 -10.12
N LEU A 100 -0.04 -4.83 -11.26
CA LEU A 100 -0.66 -3.54 -11.53
C LEU A 100 -2.18 -3.62 -11.55
N VAL A 101 -2.73 -4.57 -12.32
CA VAL A 101 -4.18 -4.75 -12.42
C VAL A 101 -4.80 -5.06 -11.06
N PRO A 102 -4.37 -6.09 -10.31
CA PRO A 102 -4.93 -6.35 -8.97
C PRO A 102 -4.70 -5.16 -8.03
N GLY A 103 -3.55 -4.49 -8.11
CA GLY A 103 -3.24 -3.33 -7.29
C GLY A 103 -4.14 -2.12 -7.52
N ILE A 104 -4.65 -1.91 -8.75
CA ILE A 104 -5.65 -0.86 -9.03
C ILE A 104 -6.95 -1.10 -8.25
N PHE A 105 -7.30 -2.36 -8.02
CA PHE A 105 -8.50 -2.77 -7.27
C PHE A 105 -8.19 -3.11 -5.80
N GLY A 106 -7.05 -2.67 -5.27
CA GLY A 106 -6.72 -2.88 -3.86
C GLY A 106 -6.18 -4.28 -3.50
N ILE A 107 -6.07 -5.19 -4.46
CA ILE A 107 -5.60 -6.56 -4.26
C ILE A 107 -4.06 -6.54 -4.33
N ASN A 108 -3.40 -6.91 -3.23
CA ASN A 108 -1.96 -6.70 -3.08
C ASN A 108 -1.16 -7.93 -2.66
N GLU A 109 -1.79 -9.09 -2.54
CA GLU A 109 -1.16 -10.37 -2.26
C GLU A 109 -0.02 -10.70 -3.24
N PRO A 110 -0.14 -10.45 -4.57
CA PRO A 110 0.97 -10.67 -5.50
C PRO A 110 2.23 -9.90 -5.13
N ILE A 111 2.10 -8.69 -4.57
CA ILE A 111 3.24 -7.86 -4.15
C ILE A 111 3.76 -8.30 -2.79
N LEU A 112 2.86 -8.57 -1.84
CA LEU A 112 3.25 -8.97 -0.48
C LEU A 112 4.02 -10.29 -0.46
N PHE A 113 3.65 -11.24 -1.32
CA PHE A 113 4.31 -12.54 -1.41
C PHE A 113 5.35 -12.61 -2.54
N GLY A 114 5.22 -11.80 -3.58
CA GLY A 114 6.15 -11.79 -4.72
C GLY A 114 7.40 -10.95 -4.50
N LEU A 115 7.29 -9.86 -3.72
CA LEU A 115 8.44 -9.18 -3.14
C LEU A 115 8.68 -9.75 -1.73
N PRO A 116 9.93 -9.81 -1.26
CA PRO A 116 10.21 -10.06 0.14
C PRO A 116 9.82 -8.80 0.93
N ILE A 117 8.53 -8.53 1.10
CA ILE A 117 8.03 -7.50 2.03
C ILE A 117 7.86 -8.14 3.40
N VAL A 118 7.29 -9.35 3.43
CA VAL A 118 7.25 -10.21 4.60
C VAL A 118 8.68 -10.46 5.09
N LEU A 119 8.91 -10.23 6.39
CA LEU A 119 10.21 -10.41 7.05
C LEU A 119 11.38 -9.58 6.49
N ASN A 120 11.13 -8.53 5.70
CA ASN A 120 12.17 -7.61 5.22
C ASN A 120 12.09 -6.25 5.93
N PRO A 121 12.99 -5.97 6.89
CA PRO A 121 12.96 -4.72 7.65
C PRO A 121 13.13 -3.46 6.78
N ALA A 122 13.87 -3.55 5.67
CA ALA A 122 14.06 -2.40 4.78
C ALA A 122 12.76 -2.03 4.06
N MET A 123 11.97 -3.01 3.64
CA MET A 123 10.66 -2.78 3.01
C MET A 123 9.55 -2.49 4.03
N LEU A 124 9.70 -2.94 5.29
CA LEU A 124 8.76 -2.64 6.36
C LEU A 124 8.64 -1.13 6.63
N VAL A 125 9.76 -0.41 6.56
CA VAL A 125 9.81 1.04 6.82
C VAL A 125 8.83 1.81 5.91
N PRO A 126 8.96 1.78 4.56
CA PRO A 126 8.02 2.48 3.70
C PRO A 126 6.62 1.86 3.76
N PHE A 127 6.49 0.56 4.03
CA PHE A 127 5.22 -0.13 4.16
C PHE A 127 4.38 0.35 5.35
N ILE A 128 4.99 0.77 6.45
CA ILE A 128 4.29 1.44 7.56
C ILE A 128 4.17 2.95 7.29
N LEU A 129 5.24 3.56 6.78
CA LEU A 129 5.37 5.01 6.68
C LEU A 129 4.38 5.62 5.69
N VAL A 130 4.21 5.02 4.50
CA VAL A 130 3.33 5.56 3.45
C VAL A 130 1.88 5.64 3.91
N PRO A 131 1.26 4.55 4.42
CA PRO A 131 -0.10 4.62 4.99
C PRO A 131 -0.22 5.60 6.15
N THR A 132 0.79 5.67 7.02
CA THR A 132 0.77 6.59 8.16
C THR A 132 0.75 8.05 7.68
N ILE A 133 1.58 8.39 6.69
CA ILE A 133 1.60 9.70 6.06
C ILE A 133 0.27 9.98 5.36
N ASN A 134 -0.29 9.00 4.66
CA ASN A 134 -1.59 9.14 4.01
C ASN A 134 -2.71 9.45 5.01
N ILE A 135 -2.75 8.73 6.14
CA ILE A 135 -3.70 8.98 7.24
C ILE A 135 -3.54 10.40 7.77
N VAL A 136 -2.32 10.81 8.10
CA VAL A 136 -2.05 12.12 8.70
C VAL A 136 -2.41 13.26 7.73
N ILE A 137 -1.93 13.19 6.48
CA ILE A 137 -2.22 14.22 5.47
C ILE A 137 -3.71 14.29 5.18
N SER A 138 -4.38 13.15 4.99
CA SER A 138 -5.82 13.13 4.69
C SER A 138 -6.63 13.68 5.86
N TYR A 139 -6.28 13.30 7.09
CA TYR A 139 -6.95 13.80 8.28
C TYR A 139 -6.84 15.32 8.39
N PHE A 140 -5.65 15.88 8.24
CA PHE A 140 -5.47 17.33 8.33
C PHE A 140 -6.07 18.07 7.13
N ALA A 141 -6.01 17.51 5.92
CA ALA A 141 -6.68 18.08 4.75
C ALA A 141 -8.20 18.19 4.96
N MET A 142 -8.80 17.19 5.60
CA MET A 142 -10.22 17.21 5.95
C MET A 142 -10.53 18.10 7.15
N ALA A 143 -9.71 18.06 8.21
CA ALA A 143 -9.88 18.89 9.41
C ALA A 143 -9.77 20.40 9.10
N MET A 144 -8.92 20.77 8.14
CA MET A 144 -8.76 22.15 7.69
C MET A 144 -9.79 22.57 6.62
N ASN A 145 -10.72 21.68 6.25
CA ASN A 145 -11.72 21.88 5.19
C ASN A 145 -11.14 22.14 3.79
N PHE A 146 -9.90 21.72 3.51
CA PHE A 146 -9.38 21.73 2.14
C PHE A 146 -10.01 20.63 1.29
N VAL A 147 -10.38 19.52 1.92
CA VAL A 147 -11.13 18.42 1.32
C VAL A 147 -12.34 18.17 2.21
N PRO A 148 -13.57 18.03 1.66
CA PRO A 148 -14.71 17.64 2.48
C PRO A 148 -14.49 16.28 3.14
N ILE A 149 -15.10 16.05 4.29
CA ILE A 149 -15.14 14.72 4.90
C ILE A 149 -15.88 13.72 4.00
N CYS A 150 -15.65 12.43 4.21
CA CYS A 150 -16.36 11.38 3.51
C CYS A 150 -17.86 11.43 3.83
N SER A 151 -18.70 11.30 2.79
CA SER A 151 -20.16 11.32 2.89
C SER A 151 -20.77 10.19 3.75
N GLY A 152 -19.98 9.18 4.10
CA GLY A 152 -20.43 7.98 4.82
C GLY A 152 -21.10 6.93 3.93
N VAL A 153 -21.34 7.24 2.66
CA VAL A 153 -21.88 6.28 1.67
C VAL A 153 -20.86 5.15 1.48
N ASN A 154 -21.35 3.91 1.57
CA ASN A 154 -20.49 2.75 1.42
C ASN A 154 -20.01 2.60 -0.03
N ILE A 155 -18.72 2.84 -0.23
CA ILE A 155 -18.00 2.65 -1.49
C ILE A 155 -17.09 1.45 -1.29
N PRO A 156 -17.14 0.42 -2.17
CA PRO A 156 -16.25 -0.72 -2.05
C PRO A 156 -14.78 -0.32 -2.04
N TRP A 157 -13.99 -0.88 -1.13
CA TRP A 157 -12.54 -0.65 -1.02
C TRP A 157 -11.76 -1.03 -2.28
N THR A 158 -12.34 -1.87 -3.14
CA THR A 158 -11.78 -2.26 -4.44
C THR A 158 -12.00 -1.20 -5.53
N THR A 159 -12.67 -0.09 -5.22
CA THR A 159 -12.91 0.98 -6.20
C THR A 159 -11.58 1.63 -6.57
N PRO A 160 -11.25 1.76 -7.88
CA PRO A 160 -10.00 2.37 -8.32
C PRO A 160 -9.74 3.74 -7.70
N LEU A 161 -8.47 4.00 -7.41
CA LEU A 161 -8.00 5.30 -6.92
C LEU A 161 -8.48 6.44 -7.84
N VAL A 162 -8.64 7.64 -7.28
CA VAL A 162 -9.15 8.87 -7.91
C VAL A 162 -10.66 8.83 -8.10
N ILE A 163 -11.18 7.73 -8.67
CA ILE A 163 -12.63 7.50 -8.77
C ILE A 163 -13.21 7.36 -7.37
N SER A 164 -12.59 6.54 -6.52
CA SER A 164 -13.04 6.33 -5.14
C SER A 164 -13.03 7.63 -4.32
N GLY A 165 -12.00 8.46 -4.46
CA GLY A 165 -11.91 9.75 -3.77
C GLY A 165 -12.97 10.75 -4.26
N PHE A 166 -13.25 10.76 -5.56
CA PHE A 166 -14.34 11.57 -6.12
C PHE A 166 -15.70 11.17 -5.54
N LEU A 167 -15.97 9.87 -5.46
CA LEU A 167 -17.23 9.33 -4.95
C LEU A 167 -17.35 9.51 -3.43
N ALA A 168 -16.25 9.41 -2.69
CA ALA A 168 -16.24 9.52 -1.23
C ALA A 168 -16.53 10.95 -0.77
N THR A 169 -15.95 11.93 -1.46
CA THR A 169 -16.06 13.34 -1.12
C THR A 169 -16.49 14.15 -2.35
N ASN A 170 -15.54 14.59 -3.17
CA ASN A 170 -15.72 15.30 -4.42
C ASN A 170 -14.37 15.35 -5.20
N TRP A 171 -14.27 16.25 -6.18
CA TRP A 171 -13.03 16.47 -6.95
C TRP A 171 -11.78 16.73 -6.10
N ALA A 172 -11.92 17.34 -4.91
CA ALA A 172 -10.79 17.60 -4.02
C ALA A 172 -10.28 16.29 -3.37
N GLY A 173 -11.17 15.34 -3.10
CA GLY A 173 -10.77 14.00 -2.64
C GLY A 173 -10.03 13.21 -3.71
N ALA A 174 -10.47 13.32 -4.97
CA ALA A 174 -9.79 12.72 -6.11
C ALA A 174 -8.37 13.29 -6.28
N LEU A 175 -8.22 14.61 -6.15
CA LEU A 175 -6.92 15.29 -6.20
C LEU A 175 -6.02 14.91 -5.02
N LEU A 176 -6.57 14.81 -3.82
CA LEU A 176 -5.84 14.37 -2.63
C LEU A 176 -5.29 12.95 -2.83
N GLN A 177 -6.11 12.01 -3.28
CA GLN A 177 -5.66 10.64 -3.58
C GLN A 177 -4.54 10.60 -4.62
N ALA A 178 -4.65 11.39 -5.69
CA ALA A 178 -3.60 11.50 -6.69
C ALA A 178 -2.28 12.05 -6.10
N ALA A 179 -2.37 13.07 -5.24
CA ALA A 179 -1.20 13.63 -4.55
C ALA A 179 -0.56 12.62 -3.58
N LEU A 180 -1.37 11.87 -2.83
CA LEU A 180 -0.90 10.82 -1.93
C LEU A 180 -0.23 9.66 -2.67
N LEU A 181 -0.78 9.27 -3.83
CA LEU A 181 -0.16 8.26 -4.69
C LEU A 181 1.22 8.71 -5.15
N VAL A 182 1.34 9.92 -5.68
CA VAL A 182 2.62 10.48 -6.13
C VAL A 182 3.61 10.55 -4.97
N LEU A 183 3.17 11.03 -3.81
CA LEU A 183 4.01 11.07 -2.60
C LEU A 183 4.48 9.67 -2.18
N GLY A 184 3.57 8.70 -2.16
CA GLY A 184 3.88 7.30 -1.86
C GLY A 184 4.90 6.70 -2.82
N VAL A 185 4.80 7.00 -4.12
CA VAL A 185 5.77 6.56 -5.14
C VAL A 185 7.17 7.09 -4.79
N PHE A 186 7.30 8.36 -4.42
CA PHE A 186 8.58 8.95 -4.05
C PHE A 186 9.14 8.39 -2.74
N ILE A 187 8.28 8.09 -1.75
CA ILE A 187 8.70 7.49 -0.49
C ILE A 187 9.18 6.05 -0.70
N TYR A 188 8.50 5.26 -1.54
CA TYR A 188 8.90 3.89 -1.85
C TYR A 188 10.17 3.80 -2.70
N MET A 189 10.40 4.79 -3.58
CA MET A 189 11.50 4.81 -4.55
C MET A 189 12.88 4.45 -3.96
N PRO A 190 13.39 5.09 -2.88
CA PRO A 190 14.72 4.77 -2.37
C PRO A 190 14.84 3.32 -1.91
N PHE A 191 13.80 2.77 -1.27
CA PHE A 191 13.81 1.41 -0.75
C PHE A 191 13.76 0.37 -1.85
N ILE A 192 12.87 0.55 -2.83
CA ILE A 192 12.76 -0.41 -3.93
C ILE A 192 13.99 -0.37 -4.85
N LYS A 193 14.67 0.77 -4.97
CA LYS A 193 15.94 0.85 -5.72
C LYS A 193 17.08 0.06 -5.08
N ILE A 194 17.11 -0.03 -3.75
CA ILE A 194 18.11 -0.85 -3.05
C ILE A 194 17.86 -2.33 -3.39
N LEU A 195 16.61 -2.78 -3.30
CA LEU A 195 16.24 -4.15 -3.65
C LEU A 195 16.46 -4.46 -5.13
N ASP A 196 16.15 -3.51 -6.02
CA ASP A 196 16.38 -3.63 -7.46
C ASP A 196 17.86 -3.79 -7.79
N LYS A 197 18.74 -3.06 -7.10
CA LYS A 197 20.19 -3.20 -7.27
C LYS A 197 20.67 -4.60 -6.90
N GLN A 198 20.15 -5.18 -5.82
CA GLN A 198 20.51 -6.55 -5.39
C GLN A 198 20.10 -7.56 -6.47
N TYR A 199 18.86 -7.49 -6.95
CA TYR A 199 18.40 -8.41 -8.00
C TYR A 199 19.10 -8.20 -9.34
N LEU A 200 19.48 -6.98 -9.69
CA LEU A 200 20.30 -6.76 -10.89
C LEU A 200 21.68 -7.41 -10.77
N GLN A 201 22.29 -7.39 -9.59
CA GLN A 201 23.58 -8.04 -9.37
C GLN A 201 23.45 -9.56 -9.47
N GLU A 202 22.41 -10.14 -8.86
CA GLU A 202 22.10 -11.57 -8.99
C GLU A 202 21.79 -11.97 -10.45
N GLU A 203 21.02 -11.15 -11.17
CA GLU A 203 20.69 -11.38 -12.58
C GLU A 203 21.94 -11.30 -13.49
N MET A 204 22.96 -10.52 -13.11
CA MET A 204 24.20 -10.41 -13.87
C MET A 204 25.16 -11.57 -13.55
N SER A 205 25.32 -11.94 -12.28
CA SER A 205 26.20 -13.05 -11.88
C SER A 205 25.76 -14.37 -12.49
N ASN A 206 24.46 -14.64 -12.54
CA ASN A 206 23.95 -15.88 -13.12
C ASN A 206 24.19 -15.96 -14.64
N VAL A 207 24.23 -14.82 -15.35
CA VAL A 207 24.55 -14.79 -16.78
C VAL A 207 26.04 -15.05 -17.01
N GLU A 208 26.91 -14.51 -16.14
CA GLU A 208 28.35 -14.78 -16.20
C GLU A 208 28.66 -16.26 -15.90
N GLU A 209 28.00 -16.87 -14.91
CA GLU A 209 28.13 -18.32 -14.63
C GLU A 209 27.63 -19.19 -15.79
N ASP A 210 26.46 -18.88 -16.38
CA ASP A 210 25.92 -19.61 -17.53
C ASP A 210 26.87 -19.51 -18.76
N ASP A 211 27.47 -18.34 -19.01
CA ASP A 211 28.44 -18.14 -20.10
C ASP A 211 29.76 -18.88 -19.84
N GLU A 212 30.21 -18.98 -18.58
CA GLU A 212 31.41 -19.74 -18.19
C GLU A 212 31.20 -21.27 -18.33
N ASP A 213 30.07 -21.81 -17.88
CA ASP A 213 29.76 -23.26 -17.99
C ASP A 213 29.67 -23.70 -19.47
N ILE A 214 29.05 -22.89 -20.33
CA ILE A 214 29.00 -23.15 -21.78
C ILE A 214 30.42 -23.17 -22.38
N SER A 215 31.31 -22.29 -21.91
CA SER A 215 32.69 -22.21 -22.43
C SER A 215 33.57 -23.40 -22.03
N LEU A 216 33.30 -24.06 -20.90
CA LEU A 216 34.06 -25.21 -20.42
C LEU A 216 33.63 -26.52 -21.08
N ASP A 217 32.33 -26.70 -21.34
CA ASP A 217 31.79 -27.88 -22.03
C ASP A 217 32.13 -27.89 -23.54
N ASP A 218 32.29 -26.72 -24.17
CA ASP A 218 32.77 -26.59 -25.55
C ASP A 218 34.28 -26.88 -25.73
N LEU A 219 35.03 -27.08 -24.63
CA LEU A 219 36.47 -27.38 -24.63
C LEU A 219 36.80 -28.87 -24.46
N SER A 220 35.87 -29.81 -24.65
CA SER A 220 36.21 -31.23 -24.63
C SER A 220 37.20 -31.57 -25.76
N PHE A 221 38.46 -31.79 -25.39
CA PHE A 221 39.62 -32.13 -26.23
C PHE A 221 39.52 -33.53 -26.86
N ASP A 222 38.37 -33.91 -27.44
CA ASP A 222 38.21 -35.21 -28.12
C ASP A 222 38.80 -35.23 -29.55
N ASP A 223 39.34 -34.10 -30.03
CA ASP A 223 39.92 -33.93 -31.38
C ASP A 223 41.44 -33.57 -31.40
N LEU A 224 42.20 -33.83 -30.32
CA LEU A 224 43.66 -33.68 -30.29
C LEU A 224 44.40 -35.00 -30.07
#